data_AF-A0A932VBT1-F1
#
_entry.id   AF-A0A932VBT1-F1
#
_cell.length_a   1.000
_cell.length_b   1.000
_cell.length_c   1.000
_cell.angle_alpha   90.00
_cell.angle_beta   90.00
_cell.angle_gamma   90.00
#
_symmetry.space_group_name_H-M   'P 1'
#
loop_
_entity.id
_entity.type
_entity.pdbx_description
1 polymer ?
#
loop_
_entity_poly.entity_id
_entity_poly.type
_entity_poly.pdbx_seq_one_letter_code
_entity_poly.pdbx_strand_id
1 'polypeptide(L)' 'MRTSPEFEAFLARLYTDRQAREQFLADPRSEALRAELSREECDALARIDTVGLNLAAQSYAIKRGRR' A
#
# COMPACT_ATOMS: atom_id res chain seq x y z
N MET A 1 -7.38 -12.07 12.54
CA MET A 1 -6.13 -11.32 12.30
C MET A 1 -6.42 -9.87 12.63
N ARG A 2 -5.69 -9.29 13.58
CA ARG A 2 -5.86 -7.88 13.97
C ARG A 2 -4.75 -7.10 13.29
N THR A 3 -5.10 -6.12 12.46
CA THR A 3 -4.13 -5.24 11.78
C THR A 3 -3.58 -4.22 12.78
N SER A 4 -2.29 -3.91 12.68
CA SER A 4 -1.67 -2.84 13.46
C SER A 4 -2.03 -1.46 12.89
N PRO A 5 -1.99 -0.40 13.71
CA PRO A 5 -2.13 0.98 13.21
C PRO A 5 -1.12 1.33 12.12
N GLU A 6 0.11 0.79 12.21
CA GLU A 6 1.19 0.96 11.26
C GLU A 6 0.84 0.33 9.90
N PHE A 7 0.23 -0.86 9.92
CA PHE A 7 -0.29 -1.52 8.73
C PHE A 7 -1.35 -0.67 8.03
N GLU A 8 -2.31 -0.13 8.78
CA GLU A 8 -3.38 0.70 8.24
C GLU A 8 -2.85 2.02 7.67
N ALA A 9 -1.90 2.66 8.36
CA ALA A 9 -1.23 3.87 7.90
C ALA A 9 -0.44 3.61 6.61
N PHE A 10 0.29 2.50 6.54
CA PHE A 10 1.04 2.10 5.36
C PHE A 10 0.11 1.81 4.18
N LEU A 11 -0.98 1.07 4.41
CA LEU A 11 -1.98 0.77 3.39
C LEU A 11 -2.62 2.05 2.86
N ALA A 12 -3.02 2.98 3.74
CA ALA A 12 -3.57 4.27 3.34
C ALA A 12 -2.57 5.09 2.50
N ARG A 13 -1.27 5.00 2.82
CA ARG A 13 -0.20 5.63 2.03
C ARG A 13 -0.12 5.02 0.63
N LEU A 14 -0.21 3.70 0.46
CA LEU A 14 -0.22 3.06 -0.86
C LEU A 14 -1.40 3.52 -1.75
N TYR A 15 -2.54 3.84 -1.16
CA TYR A 15 -3.70 4.36 -1.91
C TYR A 15 -3.55 5.83 -2.33
N THR A 16 -2.75 6.61 -1.60
CA THR A 16 -2.68 8.06 -1.75
C THR A 16 -1.39 8.55 -2.40
N ASP A 17 -0.30 7.82 -2.24
CA ASP A 17 1.04 8.14 -2.73
C ASP A 17 1.45 7.16 -3.84
N ARG A 18 1.53 7.69 -5.07
CA ARG A 18 1.91 6.92 -6.25
C ARG A 18 3.33 6.38 -6.14
N GLN A 19 4.27 7.17 -5.62
CA GLN A 19 5.68 6.81 -5.55
C GLN A 19 5.90 5.72 -4.50
N ALA A 20 5.21 5.81 -3.36
CA ALA A 20 5.22 4.75 -2.35
C ALA A 20 4.66 3.43 -2.91
N ARG A 21 3.59 3.50 -3.70
CA ARG A 21 3.00 2.33 -4.36
C ARG A 21 3.95 1.71 -5.39
N GLU A 22 4.61 2.50 -6.22
CA GLU A 22 5.58 1.99 -7.21
C GLU A 22 6.77 1.29 -6.53
N GLN A 23 7.30 1.87 -5.44
CA GLN A 23 8.36 1.25 -4.64
C GLN A 23 7.90 -0.05 -3.99
N PHE A 24 6.69 -0.06 -3.41
CA PHE A 24 6.10 -1.25 -2.82
C PHE A 24 5.84 -2.36 -3.84
N LEU A 25 5.39 -2.03 -5.06
CA LEU A 25 5.19 -3.03 -6.10
C LEU A 25 6.52 -3.60 -6.63
N ALA A 26 7.61 -2.84 -6.54
CA ALA A 26 8.95 -3.30 -6.93
C ALA A 26 9.58 -4.21 -5.87
N ASP A 27 9.45 -3.88 -4.59
CA ASP A 27 9.92 -4.70 -3.47
C ASP A 27 9.00 -4.59 -2.25
N PRO A 28 7.91 -5.38 -2.20
CA PRO A 28 6.91 -5.26 -1.14
C PRO A 28 7.46 -5.71 0.22
N ARG A 29 8.50 -6.56 0.25
CA ARG A 29 9.11 -7.05 1.49
C ARG A 29 10.00 -5.99 2.11
N SER A 30 10.87 -5.36 1.34
CA SER A 30 11.73 -4.30 1.83
C SER A 30 10.94 -3.07 2.31
N GLU A 31 9.89 -2.69 1.59
CA GLU A 31 9.05 -1.55 1.98
C GLU A 31 8.19 -1.85 3.22
N ALA A 32 7.68 -3.06 3.37
CA ALA A 32 6.98 -3.46 4.60
C ALA A 32 7.91 -3.51 5.81
N LEU A 33 9.16 -3.98 5.64
CA LEU A 33 10.17 -3.95 6.70
C LEU A 33 10.54 -2.51 7.11
N ARG A 34 10.59 -1.58 6.15
CA ARG A 34 10.79 -0.14 6.43
C ARG A 34 9.64 0.49 7.19
N ALA A 35 8.43 -0.02 7.00
CA ALA A 35 7.24 0.40 7.72
C ALA A 35 7.07 -0.30 9.08
N GLU A 36 8.12 -0.97 9.58
CA GLU A 36 8.13 -1.70 10.86
C GLU A 36 7.05 -2.78 10.98
N LEU A 37 6.56 -3.28 9.83
CA LEU A 37 5.53 -4.30 9.80
C LEU A 37 6.10 -5.67 10.13
N SER A 38 5.29 -6.47 10.82
CA SER A 38 5.61 -7.86 11.09
C SER A 38 5.68 -8.69 9.79
N ARG A 39 6.35 -9.85 9.83
CA ARG A 39 6.38 -10.75 8.66
C ARG A 39 4.98 -11.20 8.24
N GLU A 40 4.08 -11.42 9.18
CA GLU A 40 2.68 -11.81 8.89
C GLU A 40 1.93 -10.70 8.15
N GLU A 41 2.13 -9.45 8.55
CA GLU A 41 1.58 -8.28 7.88
C GLU A 41 2.19 -8.05 6.50
N CYS A 42 3.49 -8.30 6.35
CA CYS A 42 4.17 -8.24 5.07
C CYS A 42 3.63 -9.30 4.10
N ASP A 43 3.45 -10.55 4.57
CA ASP A 43 2.85 -11.62 3.76
C ASP A 43 1.36 -11.35 3.47
N ALA A 44 0.64 -10.71 4.38
CA ALA A 44 -0.74 -10.26 4.14
C ALA A 44 -0.78 -9.15 3.08
N LEU A 45 0.12 -8.16 3.15
CA LEU A 45 0.29 -7.10 2.16
C LEU A 45 0.69 -7.66 0.79
N ALA A 46 1.56 -8.67 0.74
CA ALA A 46 1.94 -9.32 -0.51
C ALA A 46 0.77 -10.10 -1.15
N ARG A 47 -0.23 -10.49 -0.36
CA ARG A 47 -1.44 -11.18 -0.80
C ARG A 47 -2.61 -10.26 -1.13
N ILE A 48 -2.50 -8.96 -0.89
CA ILE A 48 -3.58 -8.03 -1.26
C ILE A 48 -3.75 -8.01 -2.77
N ASP A 49 -4.96 -7.71 -3.21
CA ASP A 49 -5.24 -7.50 -4.62
C ASP A 49 -4.54 -6.22 -5.11
N THR A 50 -3.34 -6.40 -5.67
CA THR A 50 -2.51 -5.32 -6.24
C THR A 50 -3.18 -4.67 -7.46
N VAL A 51 -4.07 -5.39 -8.15
CA VAL A 51 -4.86 -4.86 -9.27
C VAL A 51 -5.93 -3.91 -8.73
N GLY A 52 -6.70 -4.34 -7.74
CA GLY A 52 -7.68 -3.51 -7.03
C GLY A 52 -7.05 -2.26 -6.41
N LEU A 53 -5.89 -2.41 -5.76
CA LEU A 53 -5.10 -1.29 -5.23
C LEU A 53 -4.72 -0.29 -6.33
N ASN A 54 -4.24 -0.76 -7.48
CA ASN A 54 -3.85 0.11 -8.59
C ASN A 54 -5.05 0.86 -9.20
N LEU A 55 -6.18 0.18 -9.39
CA LEU A 55 -7.40 0.77 -9.94
C LEU A 55 -7.99 1.84 -9.01
N ALA A 56 -8.05 1.56 -7.71
CA ALA A 56 -8.53 2.50 -6.71
C ALA A 56 -7.63 3.74 -6.64
N ALA A 57 -6.31 3.56 -6.55
CA ALA A 57 -5.38 4.70 -6.48
C ALA A 57 -5.32 5.51 -7.79
N GLN A 58 -5.52 4.90 -8.97
CA GLN A 58 -5.73 5.66 -10.22
C GLN A 58 -7.02 6.49 -10.15
N SER A 59 -8.12 5.91 -9.64
CA SER A 59 -9.38 6.64 -9.47
C SER A 59 -9.24 7.83 -8.52
N TYR A 60 -8.48 7.69 -7.43
CA TYR A 60 -8.18 8.81 -6.51
C TYR A 60 -7.28 9.87 -7.15
N ALA A 61 -6.29 9.48 -7.97
CA ALA A 61 -5.44 10.42 -8.68
C ALA A 61 -6.24 11.25 -9.70
N ILE A 62 -7.15 10.62 -10.47
CA ILE A 62 -8.02 11.30 -11.43
C ILE A 62 -8.95 12.30 -10.72
N LYS A 63 -9.52 11.92 -9.57
CA LYS A 63 -10.37 12.81 -8.77
C LYS A 63 -9.62 14.00 -8.19
N ARG A 64 -8.33 13.84 -7.84
CA ARG A 64 -7.49 14.94 -7.31
C ARG A 64 -6.94 15.88 -8.37
N GLY A 65 -6.71 15.40 -9.60
CA GLY A 65 -6.30 16.24 -10.73
C GLY A 65 -7.44 17.03 -11.39
N ARG A 66 -8.69 16.79 -10.99
CA ARG A 66 -9.89 17.46 -11.51
C ARG A 66 -10.42 18.58 -10.59
N ARG A 67 -9.64 19.01 -9.59
CA ARG A 67 -10.02 20.05 -8.64
C ARG A 67 -9.35 21.38 -8.96
#